data_AF-A0A0K0DJR3-F1
#
_entry.id   AF-A0A0K0DJR3-F1
#
_cell.length_a   1.000
_cell.length_b   1.000
_cell.length_c   1.000
_cell.angle_alpha   90.00
_cell.angle_beta   90.00
_cell.angle_gamma   90.00
#
_symmetry.space_group_name_H-M   'P 1'
#
loop_
_entity.id
_entity.type
_entity.pdbx_description
1 polymer ?
#
loop_
_entity_poly.entity_id
_entity_poly.type
_entity_poly.pdbx_seq_one_letter_code
_entity_poly.pdbx_strand_id
1 'polypeptide(L)'
;MEALDGQGVPTHYVKIRRELYKNFRTKMSPFYNDINIDAKGGVKQGDTILTKLLTATLQSVMRTLEWDNMGVKIDGRQLHHLRFADDIVLITGNISQAEHMLADFDNACGKIGVRLNLSKTMFTRNG
;
A
#
# COMPACT_ATOMS: atom_id res chain seq x y z
N MET A 1 -6.61 -8.65 6.10
CA MET A 1 -7.75 -9.07 5.25
C MET A 1 -9.00 -8.25 5.50
N GLU A 2 -9.10 -7.54 6.62
CA GLU A 2 -10.20 -6.62 6.96
C GLU A 2 -10.43 -5.53 5.90
N ALA A 3 -9.38 -5.04 5.24
CA ALA A 3 -9.50 -4.06 4.16
C ALA A 3 -10.33 -4.58 2.95
N LEU A 4 -10.33 -5.88 2.64
CA LEU A 4 -11.15 -6.42 1.55
C LEU A 4 -12.62 -6.49 1.92
N ASP A 5 -12.91 -6.78 3.18
CA ASP A 5 -14.27 -6.83 3.72
C ASP A 5 -14.91 -5.44 3.65
N GLY A 6 -14.16 -4.40 4.07
CA GLY A 6 -14.56 -3.00 3.94
C GLY A 6 -14.68 -2.47 2.51
N GLN A 7 -14.18 -3.21 1.51
CA GLN A 7 -14.38 -2.90 0.08
C GLN A 7 -15.53 -3.68 -0.57
N GLY A 8 -16.29 -4.46 0.21
CA GLY A 8 -17.43 -5.24 -0.29
C GLY A 8 -17.02 -6.48 -1.09
N VAL A 9 -15.79 -6.97 -0.92
CA VAL A 9 -15.37 -8.24 -1.53
C VAL A 9 -16.10 -9.38 -0.81
N PRO A 10 -16.81 -10.27 -1.52
CA PRO A 10 -17.54 -11.34 -0.88
C PRO A 10 -16.64 -12.20 0.03
N THR A 11 -17.14 -12.46 1.24
CA THR A 11 -16.39 -13.13 2.32
C THR A 11 -15.82 -14.50 1.92
N HIS A 12 -16.48 -15.22 1.02
CA HIS A 12 -15.99 -16.50 0.51
C HIS A 12 -14.68 -16.36 -0.29
N TYR A 13 -14.50 -15.29 -1.08
CA TYR A 13 -13.23 -15.01 -1.77
C TYR A 13 -12.12 -14.64 -0.79
N VAL A 14 -12.44 -13.88 0.26
CA VAL A 14 -11.49 -13.55 1.34
C VAL A 14 -11.01 -14.82 2.04
N LYS A 15 -11.92 -15.78 2.28
CA LYS A 15 -11.63 -17.05 2.94
C LYS A 15 -10.76 -17.99 2.09
N ILE A 16 -11.13 -18.19 0.82
CA ILE A 16 -10.32 -18.99 -0.13
C ILE A 16 -8.90 -18.43 -0.22
N ARG A 17 -8.78 -17.10 -0.29
CA ARG A 17 -7.49 -16.43 -0.34
C ARG A 17 -6.67 -16.62 0.95
N ARG A 18 -7.31 -16.62 2.12
CA ARG A 18 -6.62 -16.86 3.40
C ARG A 18 -5.96 -18.24 3.40
N GLU A 19 -6.68 -19.24 2.89
CA GLU A 19 -6.18 -20.61 2.79
C GLU A 19 -5.10 -20.77 1.70
N LEU A 20 -5.23 -20.12 0.54
CA LEU A 20 -4.20 -20.14 -0.51
C LEU A 20 -2.83 -19.62 -0.07
N TYR A 21 -2.82 -18.65 0.86
CA TYR A 21 -1.60 -18.04 1.38
C TYR A 21 -1.15 -18.62 2.73
N LYS A 22 -1.91 -19.58 3.28
CA LYS A 22 -1.54 -20.28 4.51
C LYS A 22 -0.41 -21.27 4.17
N ASN A 23 0.77 -21.05 4.74
CA ASN A 23 1.97 -21.86 4.51
C ASN A 23 2.44 -21.88 3.04
N PHE A 24 2.31 -20.76 2.33
CA PHE A 24 2.78 -20.67 0.94
C PHE A 24 4.30 -20.89 0.85
N ARG A 25 4.72 -21.91 0.10
CA ARG A 25 6.13 -22.19 -0.23
C ARG A 25 6.38 -21.93 -1.70
N THR A 26 7.44 -21.18 -1.97
CA THR A 26 7.97 -21.04 -3.33
C THR A 26 9.07 -22.07 -3.52
N LYS A 27 8.94 -22.91 -4.54
CA LYS A 27 9.97 -23.84 -4.96
C LYS A 27 10.87 -23.15 -5.99
N MET A 28 12.17 -23.11 -5.73
CA MET A 28 13.19 -22.61 -6.64
C MET A 28 14.07 -23.78 -7.04
N SER A 29 14.26 -24.00 -8.34
CA SER A 29 15.04 -25.12 -8.89
C SER A 29 16.31 -24.61 -9.56
N PRO A 30 17.39 -24.28 -8.82
CA PRO A 30 18.71 -24.14 -9.42
C PRO A 30 19.19 -25.47 -10.01
N PHE A 31 20.18 -25.41 -10.92
CA PHE A 31 20.67 -26.55 -11.72
C PHE A 31 20.99 -27.86 -10.97
N TYR A 32 21.16 -27.82 -9.64
CA TYR A 32 21.59 -28.96 -8.85
C TYR A 32 20.49 -29.57 -7.97
N ASN A 33 19.63 -28.77 -7.32
CA ASN A 33 18.60 -29.27 -6.40
C ASN A 33 17.49 -28.24 -6.19
N ASP A 34 16.29 -28.75 -5.93
CA ASP A 34 15.14 -27.93 -5.56
C ASP A 34 15.27 -27.39 -4.13
N ILE A 35 15.08 -26.08 -3.97
CA ILE A 35 15.06 -25.37 -2.69
C ILE A 35 13.62 -24.90 -2.44
N ASN A 36 13.05 -25.30 -1.31
CA ASN A 36 11.77 -24.76 -0.85
C ASN A 36 12.02 -23.55 0.06
N ILE A 37 11.48 -22.40 -0.33
CA ILE A 37 11.55 -21.16 0.44
C ILE A 37 10.15 -20.88 1.01
N ASP A 38 10.04 -20.81 2.33
CA ASP A 38 8.81 -20.37 2.98
C ASP A 38 8.58 -18.88 2.70
N ALA A 39 7.48 -18.54 2.03
CA ALA A 39 7.14 -17.15 1.77
C ALA A 39 6.58 -16.51 3.05
N LYS A 40 7.37 -15.62 3.66
CA LYS A 40 7.00 -14.91 4.90
C LYS A 40 6.31 -13.56 4.65
N GLY A 41 6.31 -13.08 3.41
CA GLY A 41 5.67 -11.82 2.99
C GLY A 41 6.00 -11.48 1.54
N GLY A 42 5.26 -10.53 0.97
CA GLY A 42 5.45 -10.03 -0.40
C GLY A 42 4.29 -10.30 -1.34
N VAL A 43 4.31 -9.62 -2.49
CA VAL A 43 3.36 -9.79 -3.59
C VAL A 43 4.02 -10.61 -4.68
N LYS A 44 3.40 -11.72 -5.10
CA LYS A 44 3.82 -12.49 -6.26
C LYS A 44 3.67 -11.65 -7.54
N GLN A 45 4.78 -11.41 -8.22
CA GLN A 45 4.80 -10.68 -9.49
C GLN A 45 3.96 -11.45 -10.54
N GLY A 46 3.07 -10.74 -11.24
CA GLY A 46 2.11 -11.34 -12.18
C GLY A 46 0.78 -11.80 -11.55
N ASP A 47 0.60 -11.69 -10.22
CA ASP A 47 -0.70 -11.94 -9.58
C ASP A 47 -1.55 -10.66 -9.56
N THR A 48 -2.46 -10.55 -10.53
CA THR A 48 -3.42 -9.44 -10.66
C THR A 48 -4.27 -9.22 -9.41
N ILE A 49 -4.49 -10.26 -8.59
CA ILE A 49 -5.35 -10.20 -7.41
C ILE A 49 -4.56 -9.62 -6.21
N LEU A 50 -3.26 -9.86 -6.11
CA LEU A 50 -2.44 -9.30 -5.02
C LEU A 50 -2.21 -7.79 -5.19
N THR A 51 -2.01 -7.31 -6.41
CA THR A 51 -1.94 -5.88 -6.70
C THR A 51 -3.22 -5.17 -6.26
N LYS A 52 -4.40 -5.74 -6.57
CA LYS A 52 -5.69 -5.19 -6.11
C LYS A 52 -5.80 -5.14 -4.58
N LEU A 53 -5.27 -6.14 -3.88
CA LEU A 53 -5.27 -6.15 -2.42
C LEU A 53 -4.33 -5.10 -1.82
N LEU A 54 -3.13 -4.95 -2.39
CA LEU A 54 -2.21 -3.92 -1.95
C LEU A 54 -2.83 -2.54 -2.13
N THR A 55 -3.40 -2.26 -3.31
CA THR A 55 -4.12 -1.01 -3.57
C THR A 55 -5.34 -0.83 -2.64
N ALA A 56 -6.12 -1.88 -2.37
CA ALA A 56 -7.25 -1.81 -1.45
C ALA A 56 -6.80 -1.48 -0.01
N THR A 57 -5.71 -2.10 0.43
CA THR A 57 -5.14 -1.91 1.77
C THR A 57 -4.59 -0.49 1.93
N LEU A 58 -3.83 -0.01 0.96
CA LEU A 58 -3.35 1.38 0.92
C LEU A 58 -4.52 2.38 0.93
N GLN A 59 -5.67 2.01 0.35
CA GLN A 59 -6.84 2.90 0.31
C GLN A 59 -7.47 3.02 1.68
N SER A 60 -7.54 1.89 2.39
CA SER A 60 -8.01 1.86 3.77
C SER A 60 -7.11 2.72 4.66
N VAL A 61 -5.79 2.62 4.50
CA VAL A 61 -4.83 3.46 5.23
C VAL A 61 -5.07 4.94 4.94
N MET A 62 -5.14 5.33 3.68
CA MET A 62 -5.35 6.74 3.31
C MET A 62 -6.67 7.31 3.84
N ARG A 63 -7.74 6.51 3.92
CA ARG A 63 -9.02 6.94 4.50
C ARG A 63 -8.99 7.16 6.01
N THR A 64 -8.04 6.54 6.71
CA THR A 64 -7.89 6.69 8.17
C THR A 64 -7.01 7.87 8.56
N LEU A 65 -6.34 8.52 7.60
CA LEU A 65 -5.46 9.65 7.87
C LEU A 65 -6.26 10.94 7.85
N GLU A 66 -6.29 11.62 9.00
CA GLU A 66 -7.03 12.87 9.22
C GLU A 66 -6.26 14.06 8.64
N TRP A 67 -6.38 14.26 7.33
CA TRP A 67 -5.65 15.30 6.61
C TRP A 67 -6.51 16.49 6.18
N ASP A 68 -7.75 16.61 6.64
CA ASP A 68 -8.74 17.61 6.17
C ASP A 68 -8.23 19.07 6.10
N ASN A 69 -7.25 19.44 6.94
CA ASN A 69 -6.64 20.78 6.99
C ASN A 69 -5.26 20.89 6.30
N MET A 70 -4.73 19.79 5.76
CA MET A 70 -3.44 19.74 5.05
C MET A 70 -3.68 19.74 3.55
N GLY A 71 -2.67 19.91 2.71
CA GLY A 71 -2.83 19.83 1.26
C GLY A 71 -3.02 21.16 0.54
N VAL A 72 -3.54 21.11 -0.68
CA VAL A 72 -3.77 22.30 -1.52
C VAL A 72 -5.25 22.42 -1.87
N LYS A 73 -5.80 23.63 -1.76
CA LYS A 73 -7.20 23.91 -2.10
C LYS A 73 -7.35 24.19 -3.59
N ILE A 74 -8.17 23.41 -4.28
CA ILE A 74 -8.50 23.54 -5.71
C ILE A 74 -10.02 23.57 -5.84
N ASP A 75 -10.57 24.62 -6.44
CA ASP A 75 -12.02 24.82 -6.63
C ASP A 75 -12.85 24.58 -5.35
N GLY A 76 -12.36 25.07 -4.23
CA GLY A 76 -13.04 24.93 -2.94
C GLY A 76 -12.82 23.59 -2.23
N ARG A 77 -12.19 22.61 -2.87
CA ARG A 77 -11.92 21.27 -2.32
C ARG A 77 -10.46 21.12 -1.92
N GLN A 78 -10.21 20.39 -0.84
CA GLN A 78 -8.86 20.12 -0.37
C GLN A 78 -8.32 18.86 -1.07
N LEU A 79 -7.15 18.98 -1.73
CA LEU A 79 -6.46 17.88 -2.40
C LEU A 79 -5.19 17.53 -1.61
N HIS A 80 -5.12 16.30 -1.11
CA HIS A 80 -4.04 15.82 -0.25
C HIS A 80 -3.14 14.79 -0.94
N HIS A 81 -3.72 13.94 -1.79
CA HIS A 81 -2.98 12.86 -2.42
C HIS A 81 -3.58 12.47 -3.77
N LEU A 82 -2.73 11.93 -4.62
CA LEU A 82 -3.08 11.15 -5.80
C LEU A 82 -2.49 9.77 -5.65
N ARG A 83 -3.16 8.77 -6.21
CA ARG A 83 -2.66 7.39 -6.16
C ARG A 83 -3.03 6.63 -7.41
N PHE A 84 -2.07 5.87 -7.91
CA PHE A 84 -2.26 4.90 -8.97
C PHE A 84 -1.49 3.62 -8.64
N ALA A 85 -2.20 2.49 -8.53
CA ALA A 85 -1.63 1.22 -8.06
C ALA A 85 -0.88 1.36 -6.72
N ASP A 86 0.45 1.18 -6.72
CA ASP A 86 1.37 1.37 -5.60
C ASP A 86 2.07 2.74 -5.60
N ASP A 87 1.96 3.53 -6.69
CA ASP A 87 2.50 4.88 -6.77
C ASP A 87 1.58 5.88 -6.07
N ILE A 88 2.16 6.69 -5.18
CA ILE A 88 1.47 7.67 -4.35
C ILE A 88 2.17 9.01 -4.46
N VAL A 89 1.39 10.06 -4.67
CA VAL A 89 1.84 11.45 -4.62
C VAL A 89 1.11 12.14 -3.47
N LEU A 90 1.88 12.68 -2.52
CA LEU A 90 1.36 13.57 -1.48
C LEU A 90 1.48 15.01 -1.97
N ILE A 91 0.42 15.80 -1.80
CA ILE A 91 0.32 17.18 -2.27
C ILE A 91 0.14 18.06 -1.05
N THR A 92 1.02 19.04 -0.86
CA THR A 92 0.98 19.95 0.30
C THR A 92 1.29 21.39 -0.11
N GLY A 93 0.85 22.36 0.71
CA GLY A 93 1.16 23.77 0.49
C GLY A 93 2.53 24.20 1.03
N ASN A 94 3.16 23.41 1.89
CA ASN A 94 4.47 23.71 2.48
C ASN A 94 5.22 22.44 2.94
N ILE A 95 6.52 22.60 3.20
CA ILE A 95 7.43 21.52 3.58
C ILE A 95 7.02 20.88 4.91
N SER A 96 6.63 21.69 5.91
CA SER A 96 6.24 21.16 7.23
C SER A 96 5.03 20.22 7.15
N GLN A 97 4.03 20.57 6.32
CA GLN A 97 2.92 19.65 6.03
C GLN A 97 3.38 18.41 5.27
N ALA A 98 4.33 18.52 4.33
CA ALA A 98 4.85 17.37 3.59
C ALA A 98 5.54 16.36 4.53
N GLU A 99 6.37 16.85 5.44
CA GLU A 99 7.05 16.02 6.44
C GLU A 99 6.05 15.33 7.37
N HIS A 100 5.04 16.07 7.85
CA HIS A 100 3.99 15.53 8.71
C HIS A 100 3.17 14.44 7.99
N MET A 101 2.70 14.70 6.77
CA MET A 101 1.93 13.74 5.98
C MET A 101 2.76 12.50 5.63
N LEU A 102 4.05 12.66 5.32
CA LEU A 102 4.93 11.53 5.05
C LEU A 102 5.12 10.65 6.30
N ALA A 103 5.33 11.27 7.47
CA ALA A 103 5.50 10.55 8.73
C ALA A 103 4.23 9.79 9.16
N ASP A 104 3.07 10.43 9.05
CA ASP A 104 1.77 9.80 9.32
C ASP A 104 1.55 8.59 8.40
N PHE A 105 1.85 8.76 7.11
CA PHE A 105 1.66 7.73 6.11
C PHE A 105 2.60 6.54 6.31
N ASP A 106 3.88 6.79 6.61
CA ASP A 106 4.86 5.74 6.90
C ASP A 106 4.48 4.94 8.14
N ASN A 107 4.08 5.64 9.22
CA ASN A 107 3.62 4.99 10.46
C ASN A 107 2.38 4.11 10.20
N ALA A 108 1.39 4.62 9.47
CA ALA A 108 0.19 3.86 9.15
C ALA A 108 0.48 2.65 8.24
N CYS A 109 1.41 2.77 7.28
CA CYS A 109 1.90 1.66 6.47
C CYS A 109 2.64 0.62 7.33
N GLY A 110 3.48 1.06 8.26
CA GLY A 110 4.23 0.18 9.16
C GLY A 110 3.32 -0.72 10.00
N LYS A 111 2.18 -0.20 10.47
CA LYS A 111 1.16 -0.96 11.23
C LYS A 111 0.55 -2.12 10.43
N ILE A 112 0.53 -2.03 9.11
CA ILE A 112 -0.01 -3.08 8.21
C ILE A 112 1.11 -3.92 7.56
N GLY A 113 2.37 -3.74 7.98
CA GLY A 113 3.52 -4.47 7.44
C GLY A 113 3.95 -4.02 6.05
N VAL A 114 3.52 -2.84 5.60
CA VAL A 114 3.97 -2.20 4.35
C VAL A 114 5.08 -1.21 4.69
N ARG A 115 6.13 -1.16 3.87
CA ARG A 115 7.24 -0.21 4.04
C ARG A 115 7.35 0.69 2.83
N LEU A 116 7.54 1.98 3.07
CA LEU A 116 7.84 2.92 2.01
C LEU A 116 9.25 2.69 1.47
N ASN A 117 9.41 2.87 0.17
CA ASN A 117 10.73 2.86 -0.45
C ASN A 117 11.31 4.28 -0.43
N LEU A 118 11.96 4.62 0.67
CA LEU A 118 12.53 5.96 0.88
C LEU A 118 13.61 6.31 -0.16
N SER A 119 14.35 5.34 -0.70
CA SER A 119 15.36 5.62 -1.73
C SER A 119 14.77 5.97 -3.09
N LYS A 120 13.49 5.63 -3.33
CA LYS A 120 12.72 6.03 -4.51
C LYS A 120 11.79 7.21 -4.25
N THR A 121 11.63 7.62 -2.99
CA THR A 121 10.74 8.73 -2.64
C THR A 121 11.44 10.03 -3.01
N MET A 122 10.78 10.86 -3.83
CA MET A 122 11.34 12.12 -4.30
C MET A 122 10.45 13.29 -3.87
N PHE A 123 11.09 14.36 -3.41
CA PHE A 123 10.42 15.63 -3.20
C PHE A 123 10.48 16.45 -4.49
N THR A 124 9.33 16.95 -4.95
CA THR A 124 9.23 17.84 -6.11
C THR A 124 8.53 19.11 -5.69
N ARG A 125 9.04 20.25 -6.16
CA ARG A 125 8.46 21.58 -5.91
C ARG A 125 8.05 22.18 -7.24
N ASN A 126 6.77 22.54 -7.35
CA ASN A 126 6.30 23.35 -8.46
C ASN A 126 6.60 24.83 -8.14
N GLY A 127 7.15 25.54 -9.13
CA GLY A 127 7.49 26.96 -9.08
C GLY A 127 6.33 27.85 -9.51
#